data_AF-A0A4Q7YFT0-F1
#
_entry.id   AF-A0A4Q7YFT0-F1
#
_cell.length_a   1.000
_cell.length_b   1.000
_cell.length_c   1.000
_cell.angle_alpha   90.00
_cell.angle_beta   90.00
_cell.angle_gamma   90.00
#
_symmetry.space_group_name_H-M   'P 1'
#
loop_
_entity.id
_entity.type
_entity.pdbx_description
1 polymer ?
#
loop_
_entity_poly.entity_id
_entity_poly.type
_entity_poly.pdbx_seq_one_letter_code
_entity_poly.pdbx_strand_id
1 'polypeptide(L)'
;MSLNTVTAPAAVEITLDEAKSLLARAVEERGAGYTYQMLTIDEQSLCAYFDPKTKAPSCIVGQVLAYKGVTYDDLAGQEVNTYANIEALNDQGVVKVDNDTQALLEIAQSEQDAGMPWGRAVEEALATYEGRAQAYEEDGYDDPSLAYWF
;
A
#
# COMPACT_ATOMS: atom_id res chain seq x y z
N MET A 1 -30.95 28.85 -4.52
CA MET A 1 -30.45 27.58 -3.97
C MET A 1 -29.00 27.47 -4.40
N SER A 2 -28.05 27.83 -3.53
CA SER A 2 -26.63 27.67 -3.83
C SER A 2 -26.27 26.19 -3.66
N LEU A 3 -25.73 25.59 -4.72
CA LEU A 3 -25.10 24.28 -4.65
C LEU A 3 -23.82 24.45 -3.81
N ASN A 4 -23.82 23.91 -2.60
CA ASN A 4 -22.57 23.68 -1.87
C ASN A 4 -21.81 22.61 -2.65
N THR A 5 -20.82 23.02 -3.43
CA THR A 5 -19.79 22.11 -3.94
C THR A 5 -19.01 21.59 -2.74
N VAL A 6 -19.33 20.37 -2.30
CA VAL A 6 -18.45 19.62 -1.42
C VAL A 6 -17.23 19.29 -2.25
N THR A 7 -16.13 20.01 -2.02
CA THR A 7 -14.84 19.67 -2.59
C THR A 7 -14.46 18.30 -2.04
N ALA A 8 -14.19 17.33 -2.92
CA ALA A 8 -13.60 16.06 -2.51
C ALA A 8 -12.31 16.36 -1.73
N PRO A 9 -11.98 15.58 -0.68
CA PRO A 9 -10.71 15.75 0.02
C PRO A 9 -9.57 15.62 -1.00
N ALA A 10 -8.53 16.45 -0.85
CA ALA A 10 -7.35 16.35 -1.70
C ALA A 10 -6.67 15.00 -1.49
N ALA A 11 -6.21 14.38 -2.58
CA ALA A 11 -5.49 13.11 -2.55
C ALA A 11 -4.34 13.13 -1.54
N VAL A 12 -4.16 12.02 -0.81
CA VAL A 12 -3.09 11.87 0.16
C VAL A 12 -1.79 11.50 -0.55
N GLU A 13 -0.80 12.39 -0.52
CA GLU A 13 0.50 12.14 -1.14
C GLU A 13 1.42 11.32 -0.22
N ILE A 14 2.01 10.26 -0.77
CA ILE A 14 3.01 9.42 -0.09
C ILE A 14 4.23 9.38 -1.01
N THR A 15 5.35 9.92 -0.53
CA THR A 15 6.65 9.79 -1.19
C THR A 15 7.33 8.49 -0.82
N LEU A 16 8.36 8.11 -1.59
CA LEU A 16 9.12 6.88 -1.32
C LEU A 16 9.73 6.86 0.08
N ASP A 17 10.38 7.95 0.51
CA ASP A 17 11.01 8.02 1.83
C ASP A 17 9.98 7.96 2.96
N GLU A 18 8.80 8.55 2.75
CA GLU A 18 7.67 8.40 3.67
C GLU A 18 7.20 6.95 3.70
N ALA A 19 7.02 6.28 2.56
CA ALA A 19 6.60 4.89 2.52
C ALA A 19 7.57 3.99 3.30
N LYS A 20 8.89 4.13 3.08
CA LYS A 20 9.92 3.41 3.85
C LYS A 20 9.78 3.66 5.35
N SER A 21 9.64 4.91 5.75
CA SER A 21 9.52 5.31 7.15
C SER A 21 8.23 4.79 7.80
N LEU A 22 7.12 4.81 7.07
CA LEU A 22 5.80 4.38 7.56
C LEU A 22 5.69 2.85 7.62
N LEU A 23 6.31 2.12 6.69
CA LEU A 23 6.45 0.66 6.78
C LEU A 23 7.28 0.26 8.00
N ALA A 24 8.42 0.92 8.23
CA ALA A 24 9.23 0.69 9.42
C ALA A 24 8.46 0.96 10.71
N ARG A 25 7.69 2.07 10.75
CA ARG A 25 6.80 2.39 11.87
C ARG A 25 5.73 1.31 12.09
N ALA A 26 5.10 0.81 11.04
CA ALA A 26 4.09 -0.26 11.15
C ALA A 26 4.68 -1.54 11.78
N VAL A 27 5.92 -1.88 11.40
CA VAL A 27 6.68 -3.00 11.97
C VAL A 27 7.03 -2.74 13.44
N GLU A 28 7.43 -1.53 13.81
CA GLU A 28 7.73 -1.16 15.19
C GLU A 28 6.49 -1.26 16.09
N GLU A 29 5.35 -0.74 15.62
CA GLU A 29 4.11 -0.70 16.40
C GLU A 29 3.44 -2.08 16.54
N ARG A 30 3.48 -2.93 15.51
CA ARG A 30 2.88 -4.29 15.56
C ARG A 30 3.85 -5.38 16.01
N GLY A 31 5.14 -5.16 15.81
CA GLY A 31 6.21 -6.11 16.05
C GLY A 31 6.62 -6.87 14.78
N ALA A 32 7.93 -7.05 14.60
CA ALA A 32 8.51 -7.71 13.43
C ALA A 32 8.03 -9.16 13.22
N GLY A 33 7.66 -9.86 14.29
CA GLY A 33 7.11 -11.22 14.22
C GLY A 33 5.60 -11.30 13.94
N TYR A 34 4.91 -10.16 13.82
CA TYR A 34 3.48 -10.14 13.51
C TYR A 34 3.24 -10.70 12.11
N THR A 35 2.36 -11.69 12.01
CA THR A 35 1.93 -12.27 10.74
C THR A 35 0.48 -11.88 10.49
N TYR A 36 0.22 -11.22 9.37
CA TYR A 36 -1.12 -10.82 9.00
C TYR A 36 -2.05 -12.03 8.88
N GLN A 37 -3.28 -11.86 9.36
CA GLN A 37 -4.33 -12.83 9.16
C GLN A 37 -5.36 -12.20 8.22
N MET A 38 -5.52 -12.77 7.02
CA MET A 38 -6.53 -12.31 6.08
C MET A 38 -7.90 -12.28 6.73
N LEU A 39 -8.67 -11.23 6.43
CA LEU A 39 -9.99 -11.06 6.99
C LEU A 39 -10.97 -12.02 6.31
N THR A 40 -11.80 -12.70 7.09
CA THR A 40 -12.96 -13.41 6.56
C THR A 40 -14.15 -12.45 6.43
N ILE A 41 -14.47 -12.09 5.20
CA ILE A 41 -15.62 -11.24 4.85
C ILE A 41 -16.53 -12.08 3.95
N ASP A 42 -17.80 -12.26 4.35
CA ASP A 42 -18.79 -13.05 3.61
C ASP A 42 -18.29 -14.45 3.20
N GLU A 43 -17.64 -15.15 4.13
CA GLU A 43 -17.04 -16.49 3.95
C GLU A 43 -15.84 -16.54 3.00
N GLN A 44 -15.33 -15.39 2.54
CA GLN A 44 -14.12 -15.29 1.72
C GLN A 44 -12.97 -14.69 2.53
N SER A 45 -11.77 -15.26 2.38
CA SER A 45 -10.54 -14.65 2.89
C SER A 45 -10.09 -13.56 1.93
N LEU A 46 -10.18 -12.30 2.35
CA LEU A 46 -9.83 -11.13 1.55
C LEU A 46 -8.71 -10.35 2.23
N CYS A 47 -7.80 -9.82 1.41
CA CYS A 47 -6.92 -8.73 1.82
C CYS A 47 -7.75 -7.45 1.89
N ALA A 48 -7.63 -6.70 2.97
CA ALA A 48 -8.33 -5.42 3.10
C ALA A 48 -7.41 -4.38 3.73
N TYR A 49 -7.46 -3.14 3.24
CA TYR A 49 -6.74 -2.03 3.86
C TYR A 49 -7.25 -1.76 5.27
N PHE A 50 -8.57 -1.76 5.44
CA PHE A 50 -9.25 -1.56 6.72
C PHE A 50 -10.23 -2.70 6.98
N ASP A 51 -10.35 -3.12 8.24
CA ASP A 51 -11.36 -4.10 8.63
C ASP A 51 -12.77 -3.44 8.56
N PRO A 52 -13.71 -3.96 7.75
CA PRO A 52 -15.03 -3.34 7.60
C PRO A 52 -15.87 -3.36 8.89
N LYS A 53 -15.56 -4.26 9.84
CA LYS A 53 -16.28 -4.35 11.12
C LYS A 53 -15.78 -3.34 12.14
N THR A 54 -14.46 -3.19 12.24
CA THR A 54 -13.83 -2.31 13.25
C THR A 54 -13.43 -0.95 12.70
N LYS A 55 -13.42 -0.80 11.37
CA LYS A 55 -12.86 0.34 10.61
C LYS A 55 -11.38 0.61 10.88
N ALA A 56 -10.69 -0.30 11.56
CA ALA A 56 -9.27 -0.16 11.89
C ALA A 56 -8.39 -0.62 10.72
N PRO A 57 -7.20 -0.03 10.53
CA PRO A 57 -6.25 -0.50 9.53
C PRO A 57 -5.84 -1.95 9.79
N SER A 58 -5.82 -2.75 8.73
CA SER A 58 -5.70 -4.21 8.79
C SER A 58 -4.34 -4.68 8.23
N CYS A 59 -4.14 -4.64 6.91
CA CYS A 59 -2.84 -4.98 6.31
C CYS A 59 -1.78 -3.89 6.55
N ILE A 60 -0.53 -4.22 6.23
CA ILE A 60 0.61 -3.31 6.41
C ILE A 60 0.47 -2.03 5.57
N VAL A 61 -0.04 -2.14 4.33
CA VAL A 61 -0.33 -0.96 3.50
C VAL A 61 -1.50 -0.17 4.07
N GLY A 62 -2.50 -0.84 4.62
CA GLY A 62 -3.59 -0.20 5.37
C GLY A 62 -3.10 0.64 6.55
N GLN A 63 -2.06 0.19 7.26
CA GLN A 63 -1.42 1.02 8.31
C GLN A 63 -0.76 2.27 7.71
N VAL A 64 -0.03 2.13 6.61
CA VAL A 64 0.60 3.27 5.91
C VAL A 64 -0.45 4.30 5.49
N LEU A 65 -1.55 3.86 4.89
CA LEU A 65 -2.68 4.71 4.51
C LEU A 65 -3.28 5.44 5.74
N ALA A 66 -3.51 4.70 6.82
CA ALA A 66 -4.05 5.26 8.06
C ALA A 66 -3.13 6.30 8.70
N TYR A 67 -1.80 6.09 8.70
CA TYR A 67 -0.85 7.08 9.20
C TYR A 67 -0.87 8.40 8.42
N LYS A 68 -1.30 8.34 7.16
CA LYS A 68 -1.44 9.51 6.30
C LYS A 68 -2.86 10.09 6.29
N GLY A 69 -3.74 9.57 7.13
CA GLY A 69 -5.08 10.10 7.38
C GLY A 69 -6.16 9.52 6.48
N VAL A 70 -5.86 8.53 5.63
CA VAL A 70 -6.90 7.78 4.90
C VAL A 70 -7.68 6.96 5.90
N THR A 71 -9.00 6.96 5.76
CA THR A 71 -9.94 6.23 6.60
C THR A 71 -10.71 5.18 5.80
N TYR A 72 -11.38 4.26 6.49
CA TYR A 72 -12.31 3.32 5.85
C TYR A 72 -13.36 4.05 4.99
N ASP A 73 -13.86 5.20 5.45
CA ASP A 73 -14.92 5.94 4.78
C ASP A 73 -14.40 6.64 3.50
N ASP A 74 -13.10 6.96 3.42
CA ASP A 74 -12.46 7.51 2.21
C ASP A 74 -12.36 6.48 1.08
N LEU A 75 -12.31 5.18 1.43
CA LEU A 75 -12.35 4.09 0.46
C LEU A 75 -13.78 3.77 -0.02
N ALA A 76 -14.79 4.50 0.47
CA ALA A 76 -16.17 4.61 -0.02
C ALA A 76 -16.92 3.31 -0.44
N GLY A 77 -16.41 2.13 -0.12
CA GLY A 77 -17.00 0.85 -0.51
C GLY A 77 -16.12 -0.35 -0.16
N GLN A 78 -16.77 -1.50 -0.01
CA GLN A 78 -16.09 -2.78 0.21
C GLN A 78 -15.13 -3.09 -0.95
N GLU A 79 -15.51 -2.75 -2.19
CA GLU A 79 -14.70 -3.08 -3.36
C GLU A 79 -13.31 -2.42 -3.38
N VAL A 80 -13.24 -1.12 -3.12
CA VAL A 80 -11.95 -0.41 -3.11
C VAL A 80 -11.11 -0.84 -1.89
N ASN A 81 -11.78 -1.11 -0.77
CA ASN A 81 -11.09 -1.57 0.43
C ASN A 81 -10.50 -2.99 0.31
N THR A 82 -11.09 -3.88 -0.52
CA THR A 82 -10.67 -5.30 -0.62
C THR A 82 -10.12 -5.75 -1.97
N TYR A 83 -10.40 -5.03 -3.06
CA TYR A 83 -10.05 -5.46 -4.43
C TYR A 83 -9.24 -4.43 -5.22
N ALA A 84 -9.05 -3.22 -4.70
CA ALA A 84 -8.16 -2.24 -5.32
C ALA A 84 -6.72 -2.44 -4.84
N ASN A 85 -5.75 -2.35 -5.75
CA ASN A 85 -4.34 -2.15 -5.44
C ASN A 85 -4.05 -0.65 -5.25
N ILE A 86 -2.80 -0.32 -4.90
CA ILE A 86 -2.36 1.08 -4.74
C ILE A 86 -2.51 1.87 -6.05
N GLU A 87 -2.26 1.26 -7.20
CA GLU A 87 -2.50 1.87 -8.52
C GLU A 87 -3.94 2.36 -8.68
N ALA A 88 -4.92 1.50 -8.37
CA ALA A 88 -6.33 1.86 -8.45
C ALA A 88 -6.71 2.98 -7.47
N LEU A 89 -6.09 3.04 -6.28
CA LEU A 89 -6.27 4.17 -5.36
C LEU A 89 -5.66 5.48 -5.91
N ASN A 90 -4.55 5.39 -6.63
CA ASN A 90 -3.88 6.51 -7.29
C ASN A 90 -4.75 7.05 -8.43
N ASP A 91 -5.26 6.17 -9.28
CA ASP A 91 -6.16 6.51 -10.41
C ASP A 91 -7.48 7.14 -9.95
N GLN A 92 -7.98 6.72 -8.79
CA GLN A 92 -9.19 7.29 -8.17
C GLN A 92 -8.91 8.62 -7.44
N GLY A 93 -7.65 9.05 -7.33
CA GLY A 93 -7.26 10.27 -6.64
C GLY A 93 -7.46 10.20 -5.12
N VAL A 94 -7.50 8.99 -4.55
CA VAL A 94 -7.53 8.78 -3.09
C VAL A 94 -6.13 8.99 -2.51
N VAL A 95 -5.14 8.41 -3.18
CA VAL A 95 -3.72 8.60 -2.88
C VAL A 95 -3.00 9.20 -4.07
N LYS A 96 -1.81 9.75 -3.84
CA LYS A 96 -0.88 10.16 -4.87
C LYS A 96 0.47 9.55 -4.57
N VAL A 97 0.92 8.64 -5.44
CA VAL A 97 2.21 7.95 -5.34
C VAL A 97 2.91 7.98 -6.69
N ASP A 98 4.24 7.97 -6.68
CA ASP A 98 5.03 7.68 -7.89
C ASP A 98 5.21 6.16 -8.07
N ASN A 99 5.76 5.76 -9.21
CA ASN A 99 5.93 4.34 -9.57
C ASN A 99 6.81 3.59 -8.57
N ASP A 100 7.83 4.25 -8.04
CA ASP A 100 8.77 3.66 -7.07
C ASP A 100 8.09 3.40 -5.73
N THR A 101 7.31 4.37 -5.26
CA THR A 101 6.51 4.26 -4.04
C THR A 101 5.45 3.18 -4.18
N GLN A 102 4.75 3.15 -5.33
CA GLN A 102 3.79 2.10 -5.63
C GLN A 102 4.44 0.71 -5.58
N ALA A 103 5.56 0.53 -6.28
CA ALA A 103 6.26 -0.75 -6.34
C ALA A 103 6.68 -1.23 -4.94
N LEU A 104 7.23 -0.34 -4.11
CA LEU A 104 7.62 -0.68 -2.73
C LEU A 104 6.42 -1.17 -1.90
N LEU A 105 5.29 -0.45 -1.96
CA LEU A 105 4.09 -0.79 -1.19
C LEU A 105 3.45 -2.10 -1.68
N GLU A 106 3.44 -2.33 -3.00
CA GLU A 106 2.90 -3.57 -3.59
C GLU A 106 3.76 -4.79 -3.24
N ILE A 107 5.09 -4.67 -3.24
CA ILE A 107 5.97 -5.78 -2.82
C ILE A 107 5.73 -6.10 -1.34
N ALA A 108 5.68 -5.08 -0.47
CA ALA A 108 5.41 -5.30 0.96
C ALA A 108 4.06 -5.97 1.22
N GLN A 109 3.02 -5.59 0.45
CA GLN A 109 1.71 -6.21 0.49
C GLN A 109 1.74 -7.66 0.02
N SER A 110 2.41 -7.93 -1.11
CA SER A 110 2.55 -9.27 -1.69
C SER A 110 3.26 -10.23 -0.72
N GLU A 111 4.37 -9.82 -0.12
CA GLU A 111 5.11 -10.64 0.84
C GLU A 111 4.29 -10.92 2.11
N GLN A 112 3.57 -9.91 2.60
CA GLN A 112 2.62 -10.11 3.70
C GLN A 112 1.55 -11.16 3.32
N ASP A 113 0.94 -11.04 2.16
CA ASP A 113 -0.15 -11.90 1.71
C ASP A 113 0.32 -13.34 1.42
N ALA A 114 1.61 -13.53 1.17
CA ALA A 114 2.27 -14.84 1.15
C ALA A 114 2.45 -15.46 2.56
N GLY A 115 2.00 -14.78 3.62
CA GLY A 115 2.07 -15.23 5.00
C GLY A 115 3.39 -14.88 5.70
N MET A 116 4.17 -13.96 5.14
CA MET A 116 5.43 -13.54 5.75
C MET A 116 5.18 -12.63 6.97
N PRO A 117 5.99 -12.77 8.05
CA PRO A 117 5.98 -11.80 9.14
C PRO A 117 6.33 -10.40 8.64
N TRP A 118 5.68 -9.37 9.17
CA TRP A 118 5.81 -7.99 8.69
C TRP A 118 7.24 -7.49 8.64
N GLY A 119 8.08 -7.81 9.62
CA GLY A 119 9.48 -7.40 9.60
C GLY A 119 10.22 -7.94 8.38
N ARG A 120 10.00 -9.22 8.06
CA ARG A 120 10.59 -9.87 6.88
C ARG A 120 9.98 -9.34 5.57
N ALA A 121 8.67 -9.14 5.53
CA ALA A 121 8.00 -8.59 4.35
C ALA A 121 8.53 -7.20 3.98
N VAL A 122 8.78 -6.35 4.97
CA VAL A 122 9.38 -5.02 4.75
C VAL A 122 10.85 -5.11 4.36
N GLU A 123 11.63 -6.00 5.00
CA GLU A 123 13.03 -6.24 4.60
C GLU A 123 13.15 -6.66 3.13
N GLU A 124 12.36 -7.63 2.68
CA GLU A 124 12.37 -8.11 1.30
C GLU A 124 11.89 -7.03 0.31
N ALA A 125 10.88 -6.24 0.68
CA ALA A 125 10.41 -5.12 -0.14
C ALA A 125 11.49 -4.05 -0.35
N LEU A 126 12.20 -3.67 0.72
CA LEU A 126 13.31 -2.72 0.66
C LEU A 126 14.47 -3.27 -0.17
N ALA A 127 14.88 -4.52 0.07
CA ALA A 127 15.97 -5.16 -0.65
C ALA A 127 15.67 -5.29 -2.15
N THR A 128 14.44 -5.69 -2.50
CA THR A 128 14.01 -5.80 -3.90
C THR A 128 13.97 -4.44 -4.59
N TYR A 129 13.48 -3.41 -3.91
CA TYR A 129 13.47 -2.05 -4.44
C TYR A 129 14.90 -1.52 -4.65
N GLU A 130 15.79 -1.68 -3.67
CA GLU A 130 17.18 -1.23 -3.76
C GLU A 130 17.96 -1.98 -4.86
N GLY A 131 17.74 -3.28 -5.00
CA GLY A 131 18.32 -4.08 -6.08
C GLY A 131 17.85 -3.63 -7.46
N ARG A 132 16.58 -3.24 -7.60
CA ARG A 132 16.05 -2.65 -8.85
C ARG A 132 16.67 -1.28 -9.13
N ALA A 133 16.78 -0.41 -8.13
CA ALA A 133 17.40 0.90 -8.29
C ALA A 133 18.87 0.79 -8.75
N GLN A 134 19.63 -0.13 -8.15
CA GLN A 134 21.02 -0.39 -8.54
C GLN A 134 21.15 -0.92 -9.98
N ALA A 135 20.26 -1.81 -10.42
CA ALA A 135 20.24 -2.30 -11.79
C ALA A 135 20.00 -1.15 -12.80
N TYR A 136 19.14 -0.18 -12.47
CA TYR A 136 18.92 0.99 -13.32
C TYR A 136 20.10 1.96 -13.37
N GLU A 137 20.87 2.10 -12.28
CA GLU A 137 22.07 2.92 -12.25
C GLU A 137 23.26 2.27 -12.99
N GLU A 138 23.39 0.95 -12.94
CA GLU A 138 24.46 0.20 -13.60
C GLU A 138 24.25 0.09 -15.12
N ASP A 139 23.01 -0.03 -15.58
CA ASP A 139 22.69 -0.24 -16.99
C ASP A 139 22.58 1.04 -17.84
N GLY A 140 22.73 2.25 -17.28
CA GLY A 140 22.86 3.49 -18.05
C GLY A 140 21.81 3.65 -19.17
N TYR A 141 20.54 3.42 -18.83
CA TYR A 141 19.29 3.48 -19.62
C TYR A 141 19.36 3.78 -21.14
N ASP A 142 18.95 2.80 -21.98
CA ASP A 142 18.23 3.05 -23.24
C ASP A 142 17.45 1.80 -23.73
N ASP A 143 16.60 1.15 -22.91
CA ASP A 143 15.64 0.15 -23.42
C ASP A 143 14.32 0.09 -22.62
N PRO A 144 13.17 0.53 -23.18
CA PRO A 144 11.87 0.54 -22.51
C PRO A 144 11.14 -0.83 -22.49
N SER A 145 11.79 -1.93 -22.89
CA SER A 145 11.10 -3.23 -23.08
C SER A 145 10.96 -4.13 -21.85
N LEU A 146 11.55 -3.79 -20.70
CA LEU A 146 11.47 -4.64 -19.48
C LEU A 146 10.43 -4.18 -18.45
N ALA A 147 9.60 -3.19 -18.76
CA ALA A 147 8.48 -2.75 -17.91
C ALA A 147 7.30 -3.75 -17.81
N TYR A 148 7.42 -4.95 -18.40
CA TYR A 148 6.34 -5.94 -18.44
C TYR A 148 6.83 -7.33 -18.07
N TRP A 149 6.98 -7.60 -16.78
CA TRP A 149 6.80 -8.95 -16.27
C TRP A 149 5.98 -8.87 -14.97
N PHE A 150 4.71 -9.24 -15.12
CA PHE A 150 3.66 -9.37 -14.11
C PHE A 150 4.05 -10.30 -12.97
#